data_AF-A0A7C2LZZ7-F1
#
_entry.id   AF-A0A7C2LZZ7-F1
#
_cell.length_a   1.000
_cell.length_b   1.000
_cell.length_c   1.000
_cell.angle_alpha   90.00
_cell.angle_beta   90.00
_cell.angle_gamma   90.00
#
_symmetry.space_group_name_H-M   'P 1'
#
loop_
_entity.id
_entity.type
_entity.pdbx_description
1 polymer ?
#
loop_
_entity_poly.entity_id
_entity_poly.type
_entity_poly.pdbx_seq_one_letter_code
_entity_poly.pdbx_strand_id
1 'polypeptide(L)'
;MFFKKKQNDKKEKIIISFTQKLGMVCLRSLKEYIIKNKITRCYIIIPSSPHPNVINYAENVNQIKIVIAPDLKQEIGKIKKLYPGSRIEIINLEDFSERNMMRDAI
;
A
#
# COMPACT_ATOMS: atom_id res chain seq x y z
N MET A 1 23.55 29.05 -22.65
CA MET A 1 22.44 28.12 -22.98
C MET A 1 22.71 26.80 -22.27
N PHE A 2 22.21 26.63 -21.04
CA PHE A 2 22.41 25.39 -20.28
C PHE A 2 21.04 24.90 -19.83
N PHE A 3 20.46 24.03 -20.66
CA PHE A 3 19.29 23.25 -20.28
C PHE A 3 19.68 22.38 -19.08
N LYS A 4 19.41 22.86 -17.85
CA LYS A 4 19.26 22.01 -16.68
C LYS A 4 18.13 21.04 -17.03
N LYS A 5 18.49 19.85 -17.51
CA LYS A 5 17.57 18.71 -17.61
C LYS A 5 16.91 18.59 -16.25
N LYS A 6 15.62 18.92 -16.22
CA LYS A 6 14.69 18.66 -15.13
C LYS A 6 14.83 17.16 -14.84
N GLN A 7 15.65 16.79 -13.85
CA GLN A 7 15.71 15.42 -13.38
C GLN A 7 14.29 15.10 -12.95
N ASN A 8 13.69 14.17 -13.67
CA ASN A 8 12.30 13.81 -13.55
C ASN A 8 12.16 13.20 -12.15
N ASP A 9 11.71 14.01 -11.18
CA ASP A 9 11.52 13.70 -9.76
C ASP A 9 10.37 12.70 -9.54
N LYS A 10 10.32 11.63 -10.35
CA LYS A 10 9.44 10.49 -10.15
C LYS A 10 10.09 9.58 -9.11
N LYS A 11 10.31 10.08 -7.89
CA LYS A 11 10.58 9.21 -6.74
C LYS A 11 9.48 8.18 -6.69
N GLU A 12 9.85 6.90 -6.67
CA GLU A 12 8.87 5.82 -6.59
C GLU A 12 7.97 6.05 -5.38
N LYS A 13 6.65 6.05 -5.61
CA LYS A 13 5.68 6.18 -4.52
C LYS A 13 5.36 4.78 -4.03
N ILE A 14 5.71 4.52 -2.77
CA ILE A 14 5.53 3.24 -2.11
C ILE A 14 4.57 3.43 -0.96
N ILE A 15 3.66 2.49 -0.78
CA ILE A 15 2.72 2.50 0.32
C ILE A 15 3.01 1.35 1.25
N ILE A 16 2.98 1.65 2.54
CA ILE A 16 2.97 0.67 3.60
C ILE A 16 1.63 0.79 4.32
N SER A 17 0.77 -0.18 4.09
CA SER A 17 -0.54 -0.30 4.65
C SER A 17 -0.53 -1.30 5.81
N PHE A 18 -1.35 -1.10 6.83
CA PHE A 18 -1.49 -2.05 7.92
C PHE A 18 -2.93 -2.19 8.40
N THR A 19 -3.29 -3.37 8.92
CA THR A 19 -4.60 -3.67 9.53
C THR A 19 -4.54 -4.93 10.38
N GLN A 20 -5.45 -5.06 11.33
CA GLN A 20 -5.67 -6.31 12.07
C GLN A 20 -6.36 -7.38 11.21
N LYS A 21 -7.26 -6.98 10.30
CA LYS A 21 -8.06 -7.89 9.48
C LYS A 21 -8.20 -7.35 8.06
N LEU A 22 -7.62 -8.06 7.09
CA LEU A 22 -7.71 -7.68 5.69
C LEU A 22 -8.96 -8.28 5.03
N GLY A 23 -9.89 -7.43 4.64
CA GLY A 23 -11.11 -7.79 3.90
C GLY A 23 -11.04 -7.49 2.41
N MET A 24 -11.93 -8.12 1.63
CA MET A 24 -12.02 -7.92 0.18
C MET A 24 -12.35 -6.48 -0.21
N VAL A 25 -13.22 -5.81 0.55
CA VAL A 25 -13.63 -4.42 0.30
C VAL A 25 -12.41 -3.49 0.42
N CYS A 26 -11.67 -3.59 1.54
CA CYS A 26 -10.43 -2.82 1.75
C CYS A 26 -9.44 -3.01 0.59
N LEU A 27 -9.27 -4.26 0.12
CA LEU A 27 -8.34 -4.58 -0.96
C LEU A 27 -8.77 -3.98 -2.31
N ARG A 28 -10.07 -3.93 -2.59
CA ARG A 28 -10.61 -3.27 -3.80
C ARG A 28 -10.38 -1.76 -3.75
N SER A 29 -10.77 -1.10 -2.66
CA SER A 29 -10.54 0.35 -2.51
C SER A 29 -9.05 0.70 -2.55
N LEU A 30 -8.20 -0.15 -1.97
CA LEU A 30 -6.75 0.03 -2.02
C LEU A 30 -6.21 -0.11 -3.45
N LYS A 31 -6.69 -1.09 -4.22
CA LYS A 31 -6.34 -1.24 -5.64
C LYS A 31 -6.69 0.01 -6.44
N GLU A 32 -7.89 0.56 -6.26
CA GLU A 32 -8.30 1.79 -6.94
C GLU A 32 -7.41 2.98 -6.56
N TYR A 33 -7.07 3.11 -5.28
CA TYR A 33 -6.14 4.13 -4.81
C TYR A 33 -4.73 3.97 -5.41
N ILE A 34 -4.24 2.72 -5.50
CA ILE A 34 -2.96 2.38 -6.13
C ILE A 34 -2.92 2.87 -7.59
N ILE A 35 -3.98 2.55 -8.34
CA ILE A 35 -4.11 2.94 -9.74
C ILE A 35 -4.20 4.46 -9.88
N LYS A 36 -5.09 5.11 -9.12
CA LYS A 36 -5.34 6.56 -9.19
C LYS A 36 -4.09 7.38 -8.88
N ASN A 37 -3.28 6.94 -7.92
CA ASN A 37 -2.08 7.65 -7.49
C ASN A 37 -0.79 7.13 -8.13
N LYS A 38 -0.87 6.21 -9.11
CA LYS A 38 0.29 5.63 -9.81
C LYS A 38 1.36 5.09 -8.85
N ILE A 39 0.92 4.39 -7.81
CA ILE A 39 1.80 3.79 -6.79
C ILE A 39 2.51 2.60 -7.38
N THR A 40 3.83 2.53 -7.19
CA THR A 40 4.67 1.47 -7.75
C THR A 40 4.52 0.17 -6.97
N ARG A 41 4.46 0.27 -5.64
CA ARG A 41 4.36 -0.89 -4.73
C ARG A 41 3.55 -0.56 -3.49
N CYS A 42 2.80 -1.54 -3.02
CA CYS A 42 2.02 -1.49 -1.79
C CYS A 42 2.32 -2.74 -0.95
N TYR A 43 2.75 -2.52 0.29
CA TYR A 43 2.97 -3.57 1.28
C TYR A 43 1.81 -3.53 2.27
N ILE A 44 1.09 -4.63 2.44
CA ILE A 44 0.03 -4.75 3.43
C ILE A 44 0.56 -5.62 4.58
N ILE A 45 0.83 -5.00 5.73
CA ILE A 45 1.34 -5.68 6.92
C ILE A 45 0.15 -6.07 7.79
N ILE A 46 0.05 -7.36 8.10
CA ILE A 46 -1.02 -7.93 8.92
C ILE A 46 -0.43 -8.90 9.96
N PRO A 47 -0.99 -8.98 11.16
CA PRO A 47 -0.47 -9.85 12.21
C PRO A 47 -0.84 -11.33 11.98
N SER A 48 -1.88 -11.61 11.20
CA SER A 48 -2.40 -12.96 10.94
C SER A 48 -2.79 -13.13 9.47
N SER A 49 -2.77 -14.38 8.99
CA SER A 49 -3.13 -14.69 7.61
C SER A 49 -4.60 -14.33 7.34
N PRO A 50 -4.92 -13.67 6.22
CA PRO A 50 -6.30 -13.39 5.85
C PRO A 50 -6.93 -14.63 5.19
N HIS A 51 -8.22 -14.53 4.87
CA HIS A 51 -8.95 -15.60 4.19
C HIS A 51 -8.31 -15.92 2.82
N PRO A 52 -8.26 -17.19 2.38
CA PRO A 52 -7.63 -17.59 1.10
C PRO A 52 -8.08 -16.77 -0.11
N ASN A 53 -9.37 -16.44 -0.21
CA ASN A 53 -9.90 -15.59 -1.28
C ASN A 53 -9.24 -14.19 -1.34
N VAL A 54 -8.90 -13.62 -0.19
CA VAL A 54 -8.23 -12.32 -0.09
C VAL A 54 -6.78 -12.43 -0.56
N ILE A 55 -6.10 -13.52 -0.18
CA ILE A 55 -4.74 -13.83 -0.63
C ILE A 55 -4.72 -13.97 -2.15
N ASN A 56 -5.58 -14.82 -2.70
CA ASN A 56 -5.68 -15.05 -4.14
C ASN A 56 -5.96 -13.73 -4.88
N TYR A 57 -6.88 -12.91 -4.38
CA TYR A 57 -7.16 -11.61 -5.00
C TYR A 57 -5.94 -10.67 -4.95
N ALA A 58 -5.19 -10.64 -3.85
CA ALA A 58 -3.98 -9.82 -3.73
C ALA A 58 -2.84 -10.30 -4.64
N GLU A 59 -2.65 -11.62 -4.78
CA GLU A 59 -1.65 -12.21 -5.68
C GLU A 59 -1.91 -11.88 -7.16
N ASN A 60 -3.17 -11.70 -7.53
CA ASN A 60 -3.56 -11.23 -8.87
C ASN A 60 -3.28 -9.73 -9.10
N VAL A 61 -2.80 -8.99 -8.09
CA VAL A 61 -2.45 -7.57 -8.19
C VAL A 61 -0.94 -7.39 -7.99
N ASN A 62 -0.19 -7.29 -9.08
CA ASN A 62 1.29 -7.22 -9.07
C ASN A 62 1.89 -6.12 -8.17
N GLN A 63 1.15 -5.04 -7.89
CA GLN A 63 1.65 -3.97 -7.00
C GLN A 63 1.47 -4.29 -5.52
N ILE A 64 0.63 -5.26 -5.14
CA ILE A 64 0.28 -5.55 -3.75
C ILE A 64 1.09 -6.74 -3.27
N LYS A 65 1.71 -6.58 -2.09
CA LYS A 65 2.38 -7.65 -1.38
C LYS A 65 1.87 -7.74 0.06
N ILE A 66 1.32 -8.89 0.43
CA ILE A 66 0.94 -9.16 1.81
C ILE A 66 2.18 -9.61 2.58
N VAL A 67 2.37 -9.03 3.77
CA VAL A 67 3.44 -9.38 4.71
C VAL A 67 2.78 -9.74 6.03
N ILE A 68 2.93 -11.00 6.43
CA ILE A 68 2.41 -11.47 7.72
C ILE A 68 3.51 -11.26 8.76
N ALA A 69 3.30 -10.33 9.68
CA ALA A 69 4.26 -10.03 10.74
C ALA A 69 3.56 -9.48 11.99
N PRO A 70 3.92 -9.97 13.20
CA PRO A 70 3.35 -9.48 14.45
C PRO A 70 3.89 -8.08 14.83
N ASP A 71 5.11 -7.72 14.42
CA ASP A 71 5.72 -6.42 14.72
C ASP A 71 5.68 -5.48 13.50
N LEU A 72 4.66 -4.61 13.49
CA LEU A 72 4.48 -3.60 12.47
C LEU A 72 5.67 -2.62 12.37
N LYS A 73 6.22 -2.17 13.51
CA LYS A 73 7.29 -1.16 13.51
C LYS A 73 8.55 -1.72 12.89
N GLN A 74 8.89 -2.97 13.22
CA GLN A 74 10.04 -3.64 12.67
C GLN A 74 9.94 -3.80 11.15
N GLU A 75 8.80 -4.26 10.63
CA GLU A 75 8.60 -4.44 9.19
C GLU A 75 8.57 -3.13 8.41
N ILE A 76 7.91 -2.09 8.93
CA ILE A 76 7.99 -0.75 8.33
C ILE A 76 9.45 -0.30 8.21
N GLY A 77 10.26 -0.54 9.26
CA GLY A 77 11.69 -0.22 9.25
C GLY A 77 12.46 -0.96 8.17
N LYS A 78 12.20 -2.26 7.98
CA LYS A 78 12.82 -3.06 6.90
C LYS A 78 12.44 -2.54 5.53
N ILE A 79 11.15 -2.27 5.28
CA ILE A 79 10.68 -1.76 3.98
C ILE A 79 11.29 -0.37 3.70
N LYS A 80 11.36 0.52 4.69
CA LYS A 80 12.00 1.83 4.52
C LYS A 80 13.48 1.71 4.10
N LYS A 81 14.21 0.74 4.67
CA LYS A 81 15.61 0.49 4.31
C LYS A 81 15.79 -0.07 2.90
N LEU A 82 14.80 -0.79 2.37
CA LEU A 82 14.83 -1.31 1.00
C LEU A 82 14.67 -0.23 -0.07
N TYR A 83 14.09 0.92 0.30
CA TYR A 83 13.74 1.99 -0.64
C TYR A 83 14.30 3.35 -0.20
N PRO A 84 15.63 3.49 -0.08
CA PRO A 84 16.24 4.76 0.27
C PRO A 84 15.95 5.80 -0.83
N GLY A 85 15.30 6.90 -0.44
CA GLY A 85 14.98 8.01 -1.37
C GLY A 85 13.60 7.94 -2.02
N SER A 86 12.83 6.85 -1.83
CA SER A 86 11.44 6.75 -2.30
C SER A 86 10.47 7.54 -1.41
N ARG A 87 9.34 7.96 -1.99
CA ARG A 87 8.26 8.60 -1.22
C ARG A 87 7.39 7.51 -0.60
N ILE A 88 7.60 7.27 0.69
CA ILE A 88 6.85 6.26 1.45
C ILE A 88 5.68 6.91 2.17
N GLU A 89 4.48 6.39 1.91
CA GLU A 89 3.25 6.78 2.60
C GLU A 89 2.78 5.61 3.47
N ILE A 90 2.42 5.90 4.73
CA ILE A 90 1.93 4.89 5.67
C ILE A 90 0.43 5.09 5.85
N ILE A 91 -0.36 4.04 5.64
CA ILE A 91 -1.82 4.09 5.68
C ILE A 91 -2.35 3.05 6.66
N ASN A 92 -3.18 3.47 7.61
CA ASN A 92 -4.02 2.55 8.37
C ASN A 92 -5.20 2.15 7.48
N LEU A 93 -5.34 0.86 7.15
CA LEU A 93 -6.43 0.43 6.28
C LEU A 93 -7.78 0.45 6.97
N GLU A 94 -7.84 0.38 8.31
CA GLU A 94 -9.10 0.44 9.06
C GLU A 94 -9.75 1.82 8.86
N ASP A 95 -9.00 2.89 9.11
CA ASP A 95 -9.43 4.28 8.85
C ASP A 95 -9.70 4.54 7.36
N PHE A 96 -8.97 3.87 6.48
CA PHE A 96 -9.10 4.04 5.03
C PHE A 96 -10.39 3.42 4.49
N SER A 97 -10.78 2.24 4.99
CA SER A 97 -12.06 1.61 4.64
C SER A 97 -13.23 2.47 5.06
N GLU A 98 -13.25 2.98 6.30
CA GLU A 98 -14.35 3.82 6.78
C GLU A 98 -14.53 5.08 5.92
N ARG A 99 -13.43 5.76 5.60
CA ARG A 99 -13.47 6.99 4.79
C ARG A 99 -13.88 6.75 3.33
N ASN A 100 -13.55 5.60 2.76
CA ASN A 100 -13.97 5.27 1.39
C ASN A 100 -15.39 4.70 1.33
N MET A 101 -15.82 3.92 2.32
CA MET A 101 -17.21 3.46 2.42
C MET A 101 -18.20 4.63 2.55
N MET A 102 -17.80 5.72 3.23
CA MET A 102 -18.58 6.95 3.26
C MET A 102 -18.61 7.73 1.93
N ARG A 103 -17.63 7.51 1.03
CA ARG A 103 -17.58 8.18 -0.28
C ARG A 103 -18.45 7.54 -1.33
N ASP A 104 -18.66 6.22 -1.27
CA ASP A 104 -19.53 5.49 -2.20
C ASP A 104 -21.02 5.57 -1.81
N ALA A 105 -21.35 6.17 -0.66
CA ALA A 105 -22.72 6.27 -0.14
C ALA A 105 -23.45 7.59 -0.52
N ILE A 106 -22.91 8.40 -1.44
CA ILE A 106 -23.48 9.69 -1.88
C ILE A 106 -23.79 9.67 -3.37
#